data_AF-A0A6H2D3S7-F1
#
_entry.id   AF-A0A6H2D3S7-F1
#
_cell.length_a   1.000
_cell.length_b   1.000
_cell.length_c   1.000
_cell.angle_alpha   90.00
_cell.angle_beta   90.00
_cell.angle_gamma   90.00
#
_symmetry.space_group_name_H-M   'P 1'
#
loop_
_entity.id
_entity.type
_entity.pdbx_description
1 polymer ?
#
loop_
_entity_poly.entity_id
_entity_poly.type
_entity_poly.pdbx_seq_one_letter_code
_entity_poly.pdbx_strand_id
1 'polypeptide(L)'
;MLPKLDIKEKNFHGMLAIGGLAGIMEGSLQEGIFTLHTVFPGMMLTLVSAFVGAFSGFFLKDLSRTMRGMEPYRGVNNDGWMMGAFMGTFIGTLFQIAQSSTGANIVIGSMAGAYFGAMSGAFPDEFVTPILRLMHAERAARHMAEQERTLR
;
A
#
# COMPACT_ATOMS: atom_id res chain seq x y z
N MET A 1 -1.86 -4.43 29.02
CA MET A 1 -1.85 -3.39 27.97
C MET A 1 -2.01 -4.10 26.64
N LEU A 2 -3.05 -3.79 25.85
CA LEU A 2 -3.16 -4.34 24.50
C LEU A 2 -1.98 -3.79 23.67
N PRO A 3 -1.24 -4.64 22.93
CA PRO A 3 -0.15 -4.19 22.08
C PRO A 3 -0.70 -3.19 21.05
N LYS A 4 -0.04 -2.03 20.92
CA LYS A 4 -0.43 -0.99 19.97
C LYS A 4 -0.06 -1.49 18.57
N LEU A 5 -1.07 -1.85 17.77
CA LEU A 5 -0.91 -2.30 16.39
C LEU A 5 -0.03 -1.32 15.59
N ASP A 6 0.93 -1.87 14.87
CA ASP A 6 1.79 -1.12 13.97
C ASP A 6 0.98 -0.60 12.76
N ILE A 7 1.44 0.47 12.11
CA ILE A 7 0.77 1.07 10.95
C ILE A 7 0.59 0.04 9.84
N LYS A 8 1.60 -0.80 9.62
CA LYS A 8 1.55 -1.93 8.68
C LYS A 8 0.43 -2.90 9.00
N GLU A 9 0.30 -3.32 10.25
CA GLU A 9 -0.73 -4.29 10.68
C GLU A 9 -2.14 -3.71 10.53
N LYS A 10 -2.31 -2.42 10.83
CA LYS A 10 -3.60 -1.73 10.62
C LYS A 10 -3.99 -1.70 9.15
N ASN A 11 -3.05 -1.33 8.28
CA ASN A 11 -3.31 -1.30 6.84
C ASN A 11 -3.54 -2.71 6.27
N PHE A 12 -2.83 -3.71 6.78
CA PHE A 12 -3.04 -5.11 6.43
C PHE A 12 -4.45 -5.58 6.82
N HIS A 13 -4.87 -5.37 8.07
CA HIS A 13 -6.21 -5.72 8.52
C HIS A 13 -7.29 -4.92 7.79
N GLY A 14 -7.04 -3.63 7.52
CA GLY A 14 -7.96 -2.79 6.75
C GLY A 14 -8.14 -3.30 5.32
N MET A 15 -7.05 -3.70 4.66
CA MET A 15 -7.09 -4.27 3.32
C MET A 15 -7.89 -5.58 3.30
N LEU A 16 -7.63 -6.47 4.26
CA LEU A 16 -8.40 -7.71 4.40
C LEU A 16 -9.88 -7.43 4.66
N ALA A 17 -10.20 -6.49 5.56
CA ALA A 17 -11.59 -6.14 5.84
C ALA A 17 -12.30 -5.64 4.58
N ILE A 18 -11.68 -4.78 3.78
CA ILE A 18 -12.27 -4.26 2.54
C ILE A 18 -12.38 -5.37 1.49
N GLY A 19 -11.33 -6.17 1.27
CA GLY A 19 -11.37 -7.29 0.32
C GLY A 19 -12.42 -8.34 0.69
N GLY A 20 -12.58 -8.61 1.98
CA GLY A 20 -13.65 -9.49 2.50
C GLY A 20 -15.04 -8.90 2.28
N LEU A 21 -15.23 -7.61 2.55
CA LEU A 21 -16.49 -6.91 2.27
C LEU A 21 -16.81 -6.90 0.77
N ALA A 22 -15.82 -6.67 -0.09
CA ALA A 22 -15.98 -6.77 -1.54
C ALA A 22 -16.48 -8.16 -1.97
N GLY A 23 -15.92 -9.22 -1.37
CA GLY A 23 -16.36 -10.60 -1.58
C GLY A 23 -17.81 -10.86 -1.12
N ILE A 24 -18.18 -10.39 0.07
CA ILE A 24 -19.57 -10.47 0.56
C ILE A 24 -20.51 -9.75 -0.40
N MET A 25 -20.18 -8.51 -0.76
CA MET A 25 -21.05 -7.67 -1.58
C MET A 25 -21.28 -8.30 -2.94
N GLU A 26 -20.23 -8.75 -3.62
CA GLU A 26 -20.35 -9.41 -4.92
C GLU A 26 -21.12 -10.73 -4.82
N GLY A 27 -20.79 -11.58 -3.85
CA GLY A 27 -21.49 -12.85 -3.63
C GLY A 27 -22.96 -12.68 -3.29
N SER A 28 -23.30 -11.66 -2.48
CA SER A 28 -24.67 -11.38 -2.08
C SER A 28 -25.50 -10.82 -3.24
N LEU A 29 -24.87 -10.05 -4.14
CA LEU A 29 -25.52 -9.49 -5.32
C LEU A 29 -25.73 -10.55 -6.42
N GLN A 30 -24.83 -11.52 -6.55
CA GLN A 30 -24.94 -12.60 -7.54
C GLN A 30 -25.87 -13.73 -7.10
N GLU A 31 -25.78 -14.17 -5.83
CA GLU A 31 -26.54 -15.34 -5.34
C GLU A 31 -27.84 -14.96 -4.59
N GLY A 32 -28.10 -13.66 -4.40
CA GLY A 32 -29.34 -13.14 -3.79
C GLY A 32 -29.49 -13.41 -2.28
N ILE A 33 -28.54 -14.11 -1.67
CA ILE A 33 -28.49 -14.46 -0.24
C ILE A 33 -27.16 -13.97 0.32
N PHE A 34 -27.16 -13.52 1.58
CA PHE A 34 -25.94 -13.10 2.27
C PHE A 34 -24.95 -14.27 2.39
N THR A 35 -23.93 -14.28 1.53
CA THR A 35 -22.97 -15.37 1.41
C THR A 35 -21.70 -15.08 2.21
N LEU A 36 -21.68 -15.48 3.48
CA LEU A 36 -20.50 -15.27 4.34
C LEU A 36 -19.25 -16.03 3.86
N HIS A 37 -19.44 -17.09 3.06
CA HIS A 37 -18.34 -17.92 2.58
C HIS A 37 -17.49 -17.23 1.50
N THR A 38 -18.01 -16.19 0.82
CA THR A 38 -17.27 -15.42 -0.20
C THR A 38 -16.30 -14.40 0.40
N VAL A 39 -16.36 -14.17 1.72
CA VAL A 39 -15.41 -13.34 2.47
C VAL A 39 -13.99 -13.82 2.26
N PHE A 40 -13.74 -15.12 2.45
CA PHE A 40 -12.40 -15.69 2.40
C PHE A 40 -11.78 -15.61 0.99
N PRO A 41 -12.48 -16.02 -0.09
CA PRO A 41 -12.01 -15.78 -1.45
C PRO A 41 -11.72 -14.30 -1.73
N GLY A 42 -12.61 -13.37 -1.35
CA GLY A 42 -12.40 -11.94 -1.54
C GLY A 42 -11.12 -11.45 -0.86
N MET A 43 -10.93 -11.77 0.42
CA MET A 43 -9.72 -11.44 1.17
C MET A 43 -8.46 -11.99 0.52
N MET A 44 -8.46 -13.26 0.13
CA MET A 44 -7.31 -13.94 -0.44
C MET A 44 -6.93 -13.37 -1.81
N LEU A 45 -7.90 -13.11 -2.67
CA LEU A 45 -7.67 -12.53 -3.98
C LEU A 45 -7.08 -11.12 -3.89
N THR A 46 -7.62 -10.27 -3.02
CA THR A 46 -7.06 -8.94 -2.75
C THR A 46 -5.63 -9.04 -2.20
N LEU A 47 -5.37 -9.95 -1.27
CA LEU A 47 -4.04 -10.13 -0.68
C LEU A 47 -3.00 -10.60 -1.70
N VAL A 48 -3.33 -11.60 -2.52
CA VAL A 48 -2.46 -12.08 -3.59
C VAL A 48 -2.20 -10.95 -4.60
N SER A 49 -3.23 -10.18 -4.94
CA SER A 49 -3.09 -9.05 -5.85
C SER A 49 -2.18 -7.95 -5.30
N ALA A 50 -2.29 -7.61 -4.01
CA ALA A 50 -1.39 -6.69 -3.32
C ALA A 50 0.05 -7.21 -3.33
N PHE A 51 0.27 -8.49 -3.04
CA PHE A 51 1.59 -9.11 -3.06
C PHE A 51 2.25 -9.03 -4.45
N VAL A 52 1.51 -9.42 -5.49
CA VAL A 52 2.00 -9.36 -6.88
C VAL A 52 2.25 -7.91 -7.29
N GLY A 53 1.39 -6.97 -6.88
CA GLY A 53 1.59 -5.54 -7.12
C GLY A 53 2.86 -4.99 -6.45
N ALA A 54 3.10 -5.34 -5.19
CA ALA A 54 4.33 -4.96 -4.49
C ALA A 54 5.57 -5.54 -5.17
N PHE A 55 5.53 -6.83 -5.53
CA PHE A 55 6.61 -7.50 -6.26
C PHE A 55 6.90 -6.78 -7.59
N SER A 56 5.87 -6.49 -8.39
CA SER A 56 6.00 -5.72 -9.62
C SER A 56 6.60 -4.33 -9.37
N GLY A 57 6.18 -3.66 -8.30
CA GLY A 57 6.72 -2.36 -7.92
C GLY A 57 8.22 -2.40 -7.61
N PHE A 58 8.65 -3.37 -6.79
CA PHE A 58 10.08 -3.57 -6.49
C PHE A 58 10.88 -3.95 -7.74
N PHE A 59 10.34 -4.85 -8.57
CA PHE A 59 10.99 -5.26 -9.82
C PHE A 59 11.16 -4.08 -10.80
N LEU A 60 10.09 -3.31 -11.05
CA LEU A 60 10.13 -2.15 -11.94
C LEU A 60 11.07 -1.06 -11.40
N LYS A 61 11.09 -0.86 -10.08
CA LYS A 61 12.01 0.04 -9.41
C LYS A 61 13.45 -0.39 -9.66
N ASP A 62 13.81 -1.64 -9.36
CA ASP A 62 15.18 -2.13 -9.56
C ASP A 62 15.59 -2.14 -11.05
N LEU A 63 14.66 -2.46 -11.95
CA LEU A 63 14.89 -2.34 -13.39
C LEU A 63 15.21 -0.90 -13.77
N SER A 64 14.43 0.07 -13.30
CA SER A 64 14.64 1.50 -13.58
C SER A 64 15.97 2.02 -13.04
N ARG A 65 16.41 1.53 -11.86
CA ARG A 65 17.71 1.85 -11.27
C ARG A 65 18.85 1.29 -12.09
N THR A 66 18.73 0.02 -12.48
CA THR A 66 19.73 -0.68 -13.30
C THR A 66 19.88 0.02 -14.65
N MET A 67 18.78 0.42 -15.29
CA MET A 67 18.80 1.19 -16.54
C MET A 67 19.49 2.56 -16.40
N ARG A 68 19.50 3.14 -15.20
CA ARG A 68 20.17 4.42 -14.89
C ARG A 68 21.60 4.23 -14.37
N GLY A 69 22.12 3.00 -14.35
CA GLY A 69 23.47 2.68 -13.87
C GLY A 69 23.62 2.76 -12.34
N MET A 70 22.51 2.75 -11.59
CA MET A 70 22.51 2.75 -10.13
C MET A 70 22.43 1.34 -9.56
N GLU A 71 23.01 1.12 -8.38
CA GLU A 71 22.88 -0.16 -7.68
C GLU A 71 21.41 -0.47 -7.31
N PRO A 72 21.00 -1.76 -7.33
CA PRO A 72 19.68 -2.21 -6.88
C PRO A 72 19.35 -1.75 -5.46
N TYR A 73 18.09 -1.42 -5.21
CA TYR A 73 17.68 -0.87 -3.92
C TYR A 73 17.51 -1.99 -2.89
N ARG A 74 18.30 -1.98 -1.81
CA ARG A 74 18.27 -3.03 -0.78
C ARG A 74 17.18 -2.85 0.29
N GLY A 75 16.57 -1.68 0.38
CA GLY A 75 15.53 -1.39 1.38
C GLY A 75 14.15 -1.89 0.94
N VAL A 76 13.39 -2.47 1.87
CA VAL A 76 11.99 -2.85 1.62
C VAL A 76 11.09 -1.92 2.42
N ASN A 77 10.36 -1.02 1.74
CA ASN A 77 9.37 -0.15 2.38
C ASN A 77 8.08 -0.90 2.69
N ASN A 78 8.10 -1.70 3.75
CA ASN A 78 6.94 -2.49 4.14
C ASN A 78 5.70 -1.66 4.44
N ASP A 79 5.88 -0.43 4.94
CA ASP A 79 4.77 0.43 5.32
C ASP A 79 4.15 1.09 4.09
N GLY A 80 4.99 1.54 3.15
CA GLY A 80 4.59 2.22 1.92
C GLY A 80 3.74 1.33 1.01
N TRP A 81 4.22 0.12 0.68
CA TRP A 81 3.45 -0.77 -0.19
C TRP A 81 2.19 -1.31 0.49
N MET A 82 2.21 -1.53 1.81
CA MET A 82 1.02 -1.98 2.54
C MET A 82 -0.04 -0.88 2.66
N MET A 83 0.38 0.36 2.92
CA MET A 83 -0.52 1.52 2.93
C MET A 83 -1.09 1.80 1.54
N GLY A 84 -0.24 1.72 0.52
CA GLY A 84 -0.65 1.83 -0.88
C GLY A 84 -1.67 0.76 -1.25
N ALA A 85 -1.42 -0.50 -0.89
CA ALA A 85 -2.33 -1.61 -1.12
C ALA A 85 -3.69 -1.37 -0.46
N PHE A 86 -3.71 -0.96 0.82
CA PHE A 86 -4.94 -0.63 1.54
C PHE A 86 -5.74 0.48 0.85
N MET A 87 -5.10 1.62 0.58
CA MET A 87 -5.77 2.76 -0.05
C MET A 87 -6.24 2.44 -1.46
N GLY A 88 -5.42 1.72 -2.24
CA GLY A 88 -5.77 1.26 -3.56
C GLY A 88 -6.97 0.32 -3.54
N THR A 89 -6.98 -0.65 -2.61
CA THR A 89 -8.12 -1.56 -2.40
C THR A 89 -9.40 -0.78 -2.08
N PHE A 90 -9.32 0.19 -1.16
CA PHE A 90 -10.46 1.01 -0.78
C PHE A 90 -11.03 1.79 -1.96
N ILE A 91 -10.18 2.53 -2.67
CA ILE A 91 -10.59 3.37 -3.81
C ILE A 91 -11.09 2.51 -4.97
N GLY A 92 -10.40 1.41 -5.28
CA GLY A 92 -10.80 0.50 -6.35
C GLY A 92 -12.15 -0.15 -6.09
N THR A 93 -12.41 -0.53 -4.83
CA THR A 93 -13.72 -1.07 -4.41
C THR A 93 -14.81 -0.01 -4.54
N LEU A 94 -14.57 1.22 -4.06
CA LEU A 94 -15.53 2.32 -4.19
C LEU A 94 -15.83 2.68 -5.64
N PHE A 95 -14.80 2.74 -6.48
CA PHE A 95 -14.95 3.03 -7.90
C PHE A 95 -15.83 1.97 -8.59
N GLN A 96 -15.60 0.70 -8.27
CA GLN A 96 -16.37 -0.39 -8.84
C GLN A 96 -17.81 -0.43 -8.33
N ILE A 97 -18.04 -0.12 -7.05
CA ILE A 97 -19.40 0.04 -6.49
C ILE A 97 -20.14 1.18 -7.20
N ALA A 98 -19.47 2.30 -7.46
CA ALA A 98 -20.08 3.45 -8.11
C ALA A 98 -20.44 3.21 -9.59
N GLN A 99 -19.69 2.34 -10.28
CA GLN A 99 -19.85 2.06 -11.71
C GLN A 99 -20.66 0.79 -12.00
N SER A 100 -20.76 -0.13 -11.05
CA SER A 100 -21.40 -1.43 -11.27
C SER A 100 -22.90 -1.38 -10.95
N SER A 101 -23.73 -1.24 -11.98
CA SER A 101 -25.19 -1.26 -11.85
C SER A 101 -25.76 -2.61 -11.37
N THR A 102 -25.01 -3.70 -11.55
CA THR A 102 -25.39 -5.06 -11.15
C THR A 102 -24.58 -5.60 -9.98
N GLY A 103 -23.62 -4.84 -9.44
CA GLY A 103 -22.73 -5.33 -8.39
C GLY A 103 -21.67 -6.35 -8.84
N ALA A 104 -21.59 -6.63 -10.15
CA ALA A 104 -20.59 -7.52 -10.69
C ALA A 104 -19.19 -6.88 -10.65
N ASN A 105 -18.17 -7.72 -10.41
CA ASN A 105 -16.75 -7.39 -10.47
C ASN A 105 -16.22 -6.48 -9.33
N ILE A 106 -16.93 -6.33 -8.20
CA ILE A 106 -16.47 -5.51 -7.05
C ILE A 106 -15.12 -6.02 -6.53
N VAL A 107 -14.95 -7.34 -6.44
CA VAL A 107 -13.68 -7.97 -6.05
C VAL A 107 -12.57 -7.62 -7.04
N ILE A 108 -12.85 -7.57 -8.34
CA ILE A 108 -11.86 -7.17 -9.36
C ILE A 108 -11.41 -5.72 -9.13
N GLY A 109 -12.34 -4.82 -8.80
CA GLY A 109 -12.01 -3.44 -8.42
C GLY A 109 -11.07 -3.39 -7.21
N SER A 110 -11.36 -4.19 -6.18
CA SER A 110 -10.52 -4.31 -5.00
C SER A 110 -9.12 -4.86 -5.33
N MET A 111 -9.02 -5.87 -6.21
CA MET A 111 -7.76 -6.48 -6.65
C MET A 111 -6.93 -5.49 -7.47
N ALA A 112 -7.50 -4.91 -8.51
CA ALA A 112 -6.81 -3.93 -9.35
C ALA A 112 -6.31 -2.74 -8.51
N GLY A 113 -7.16 -2.24 -7.63
CA GLY A 113 -6.80 -1.21 -6.66
C GLY A 113 -5.62 -1.64 -5.78
N ALA A 114 -5.69 -2.82 -5.16
CA ALA A 114 -4.62 -3.37 -4.33
C ALA A 114 -3.30 -3.50 -5.10
N TYR A 115 -3.34 -4.00 -6.33
CA TYR A 115 -2.18 -4.16 -7.20
C TYR A 115 -1.48 -2.83 -7.49
N PHE A 116 -2.23 -1.86 -8.05
CA PHE A 116 -1.66 -0.55 -8.41
C PHE A 116 -1.26 0.27 -7.19
N GLY A 117 -2.03 0.15 -6.10
CA GLY A 117 -1.71 0.76 -4.81
C GLY A 117 -0.42 0.22 -4.21
N ALA A 118 -0.26 -1.11 -4.15
CA ALA A 118 0.95 -1.75 -3.65
C ALA A 118 2.18 -1.42 -4.51
N MET A 119 2.01 -1.47 -5.84
CA MET A 119 3.05 -1.14 -6.80
C MET A 119 3.53 0.30 -6.62
N SER A 120 2.61 1.27 -6.57
CA SER A 120 2.95 2.68 -6.38
C SER A 120 3.53 2.96 -4.99
N GLY A 121 3.07 2.26 -3.96
CA GLY A 121 3.61 2.35 -2.60
C GLY A 121 5.03 1.81 -2.41
N ALA A 122 5.56 1.04 -3.36
CA ALA A 122 6.94 0.52 -3.33
C ALA A 122 8.00 1.53 -3.85
N PHE A 123 7.59 2.54 -4.62
CA PHE A 123 8.46 3.58 -5.20
C PHE A 123 8.92 4.73 -4.28
N PRO A 124 8.17 5.20 -3.25
CA PRO A 124 8.47 6.45 -2.55
C PRO A 124 9.86 6.51 -1.92
N ASP A 125 10.43 5.37 -1.56
CA ASP A 125 11.78 5.26 -0.98
C ASP A 125 12.89 5.94 -1.79
N GLU A 126 12.77 6.00 -3.11
CA GLU A 126 13.76 6.66 -3.96
C GLU A 126 13.76 8.17 -3.83
N PHE A 127 12.60 8.75 -3.51
CA PHE A 127 12.42 10.19 -3.46
C PHE A 127 12.37 10.70 -2.02
N VAL A 128 11.68 9.99 -1.13
CA VAL A 128 11.44 10.40 0.25
C VAL A 128 12.69 10.20 1.11
N THR A 129 13.42 9.10 0.95
CA THR A 129 14.61 8.83 1.79
C THR A 129 15.72 9.88 1.60
N PRO A 130 16.07 10.29 0.37
CA PRO A 130 17.05 11.37 0.18
C PRO A 130 16.57 12.71 0.75
N ILE A 131 15.29 13.06 0.58
CA ILE A 131 14.72 14.30 1.12
C ILE A 131 14.81 14.31 2.66
N LEU A 132 14.43 13.21 3.31
CA LEU A 132 14.53 13.10 4.77
C LEU A 132 15.98 13.19 5.27
N ARG A 133 16.93 12.56 4.56
CA ARG A 133 18.35 12.66 4.88
C ARG A 133 18.86 14.10 4.76
N LEU A 134 18.46 14.82 3.71
CA LEU A 134 18.79 16.24 3.54
C LEU A 134 18.22 17.09 4.67
N MET A 135 16.94 16.90 5.03
CA MET A 135 16.30 17.63 6.12
C MET A 135 16.98 17.37 7.48
N HIS A 136 17.37 16.12 7.75
CA HIS A 136 18.08 15.76 8.99
C HIS A 136 19.48 16.36 9.02
N ALA A 137 20.20 16.33 7.90
CA ALA A 137 21.52 16.96 7.78
C ALA A 137 21.43 18.48 8.00
N GLU A 138 20.41 19.15 7.45
CA GLU A 138 20.20 20.58 7.63
C GLU A 138 19.88 20.93 9.08
N ARG A 139 19.01 20.15 9.75
CA ARG A 139 18.72 20.33 11.18
C ARG A 139 19.98 20.15 12.05
N ALA A 140 20.77 19.12 11.79
CA ALA A 140 22.02 18.88 12.50
C ALA A 140 23.02 20.03 12.31
N ALA A 141 23.17 20.53 11.08
CA ALA A 141 24.04 21.66 10.77
C ALA A 141 23.61 22.95 11.49
N ARG A 142 22.30 23.23 11.57
CA ARG A 142 21.78 24.38 12.33
C ARG A 142 22.08 24.28 13.83
N HIS A 143 21.89 23.10 14.43
CA HIS A 143 22.21 22.89 15.85
C HIS A 143 23.69 23.08 16.16
N MET A 144 24.60 22.62 15.29
CA MET A 144 26.04 22.85 15.45
C MET A 144 26.40 24.34 15.36
N ALA A 145 25.80 25.08 14.41
CA ALA A 145 26.03 26.52 14.27
C ALA A 145 25.50 27.35 15.45
N GLU A 146 24.40 26.93 16.08
CA GLU A 146 23.86 27.56 17.30
C GLU A 146 24.74 27.26 18.53
N GLN A 147 25.30 26.05 18.65
CA GLN A 147 26.26 25.72 19.71
C GLN A 147 27.57 26.51 19.58
N GLU A 148 28.11 26.70 18.37
CA GLU A 148 29.30 27.53 18.17
C GLU A 148 29.08 29.01 18.53
N ARG A 149 27.86 29.54 18.30
CA ARG A 149 27.52 30.93 18.67
C ARG A 149 27.36 31.15 20.17
N THR A 150 27.02 30.11 20.92
CA THR A 150 26.85 30.19 22.38
C THR A 150 28.15 29.95 23.15
N LEU A 151 29.18 29.42 22.47
CA LEU A 151 30.53 29.20 23.01
C LEU A 151 31.51 30.35 22.77
N ARG A 152 31.11 31.39 22.01
CA ARG A 152 31.87 32.63 21.81
C ARG A 152 31.28 33.77 22.63
#